data_AF-A0A087U5H7-F1
#
_entry.id   AF-A0A087U5H7-F1
#
_cell.length_a   1.000
_cell.length_b   1.000
_cell.length_c   1.000
_cell.angle_alpha   90.00
_cell.angle_beta   90.00
_cell.angle_gamma   90.00
#
_symmetry.space_group_name_H-M   'P 1'
#
loop_
_entity.id
_entity.type
_entity.pdbx_description
1 polymer ?
#
loop_
_entity_poly.entity_id
_entity_poly.type
_entity_poly.pdbx_seq_one_letter_code
_entity_poly.pdbx_strand_id
1 'polypeptide(L)'
;MGNELADQTAKNATVNRNLPEFRLSLSASSIKKDMIEHLLSQWPQRWDTSVTGRRTYQYLPKVTKNMLSSSSAITKYISGHGPFPTYFARFGLLESELCECGLRGTPDHYVFACINTRTLHLPKPSEDGNWKQ
;
A
#
# COMPACT_ATOMS: atom_id res chain seq x y z
N MET A 1 30.33 26.36 -2.88
CA MET A 1 31.23 26.03 -3.99
C MET A 1 31.19 24.51 -4.31
N GLY A 2 30.01 23.88 -4.32
CA GLY A 2 29.86 22.42 -4.50
C GLY A 2 29.17 22.00 -5.80
N ASN A 3 28.41 22.91 -6.41
CA ASN A 3 27.57 22.59 -7.57
C ASN A 3 28.37 22.66 -8.88
N GLU A 4 29.46 23.41 -8.88
CA GLU A 4 30.27 23.69 -10.07
C GLU A 4 31.14 22.48 -10.45
N LEU A 5 31.67 21.76 -9.46
CA LEU A 5 32.38 20.50 -9.67
C LEU A 5 31.43 19.39 -10.14
N ALA A 6 30.20 19.36 -9.61
CA ALA A 6 29.17 18.43 -10.06
C ALA A 6 28.73 18.71 -11.51
N ASP A 7 28.54 19.98 -11.88
CA ASP A 7 28.17 20.39 -13.24
C ASP A 7 29.29 20.10 -14.26
N GLN A 8 30.54 20.35 -13.88
CA GLN A 8 31.71 19.98 -14.68
C GLN A 8 31.81 18.46 -14.87
N THR A 9 31.53 17.67 -13.82
CA THR A 9 31.54 16.21 -13.90
C THR A 9 30.45 15.69 -14.83
N ALA A 10 29.23 16.25 -14.76
CA ALA A 10 28.12 15.90 -15.65
C ALA A 10 28.41 16.26 -17.12
N LYS A 11 29.01 17.43 -17.37
CA LYS A 11 29.44 17.84 -18.72
C LYS A 11 30.53 16.90 -19.26
N ASN A 12 31.54 16.59 -18.46
CA ASN A 12 32.64 15.70 -18.86
C ASN A 12 32.16 14.26 -19.15
N ALA A 13 31.17 13.77 -18.40
CA ALA A 13 30.56 12.45 -18.64
C ALA A 13 29.82 12.38 -19.99
N THR A 14 29.23 13.50 -20.44
CA THR A 14 28.52 13.56 -21.73
C THR A 14 29.49 13.64 -22.93
N VAL A 15 30.69 14.18 -22.72
CA VAL A 15 31.73 14.32 -23.75
C VAL A 15 32.48 13.00 -24.00
N ASN A 16 32.49 12.07 -23.02
CA ASN A 16 33.14 10.77 -23.17
C ASN A 16 32.30 9.80 -24.02
N ARG A 17 32.34 9.99 -25.35
CA ARG A 17 31.71 9.14 -26.38
C ARG A 17 32.30 7.74 -26.52
N ASN A 18 33.32 7.38 -25.73
CA ASN A 18 33.97 6.06 -25.76
C ASN A 18 33.32 5.02 -24.85
N LEU A 19 32.15 5.31 -24.27
CA LEU A 19 31.36 4.28 -23.63
C LEU A 19 30.82 3.35 -24.72
N PRO A 20 30.99 2.01 -24.59
CA PRO A 20 30.34 1.09 -25.52
C PRO A 20 28.84 1.37 -25.49
N GLU A 21 28.31 1.78 -26.65
CA GLU A 21 26.88 2.02 -26.83
C GLU A 21 26.17 0.68 -26.58
N PHE A 22 25.72 0.47 -25.34
CA PHE A 22 24.96 -0.71 -24.99
C PHE A 22 23.57 -0.52 -25.57
N ARG A 23 23.42 -0.85 -26.85
CA ARG A 23 22.11 -0.97 -27.48
C ARG A 23 21.42 -2.15 -26.83
N LEU A 24 20.61 -1.85 -25.82
CA LEU A 24 19.54 -2.76 -25.42
C LEU A 24 18.73 -3.05 -26.68
N SER A 25 18.84 -4.28 -27.19
CA SER A 25 18.08 -4.75 -28.36
C SER A 25 16.58 -4.77 -28.08
N LEU A 26 16.21 -4.71 -26.80
CA LEU A 26 14.84 -4.64 -26.32
C LEU A 26 14.42 -3.19 -26.08
N SER A 27 13.21 -2.87 -26.53
CA SER A 27 12.59 -1.59 -26.17
C SER A 27 12.42 -1.48 -24.65
N ALA A 28 12.45 -0.26 -24.11
CA ALA A 28 12.15 -0.03 -22.69
C ALA A 28 10.77 -0.58 -22.28
N SER A 29 9.81 -0.62 -23.22
CA SER A 29 8.50 -1.25 -23.04
C SER A 29 8.61 -2.75 -22.80
N SER A 30 9.41 -3.45 -23.61
CA SER A 30 9.66 -4.89 -23.48
C SER A 30 10.30 -5.21 -22.13
N ILE A 31 11.34 -4.47 -21.75
CA ILE A 31 12.01 -4.65 -20.45
C ILE A 31 11.02 -4.42 -19.30
N LYS A 32 10.23 -3.34 -19.36
CA LYS A 32 9.23 -3.03 -18.34
C LYS A 32 8.16 -4.12 -18.23
N LYS A 33 7.70 -4.66 -19.37
CA LYS A 33 6.74 -5.76 -19.41
C LYS A 33 7.31 -7.00 -18.73
N ASP A 34 8.51 -7.42 -19.13
CA ASP A 34 9.17 -8.61 -18.59
C ASP A 34 9.42 -8.47 -17.08
N MET A 35 9.84 -7.29 -16.61
CA MET A 35 9.99 -7.00 -15.18
C MET A 35 8.68 -7.11 -14.41
N ILE A 36 7.59 -6.54 -14.94
CA ILE A 36 6.27 -6.60 -14.30
C ILE A 36 5.77 -8.05 -14.25
N GLU A 37 5.95 -8.83 -15.32
CA GLU A 37 5.57 -10.24 -15.36
C GLU A 37 6.37 -11.08 -14.35
N HIS A 38 7.69 -10.85 -14.27
CA HIS A 38 8.52 -11.50 -13.26
C HIS A 38 8.08 -11.15 -11.84
N LEU A 39 7.86 -9.86 -11.54
CA LEU A 39 7.38 -9.42 -10.23
C LEU A 39 6.04 -10.07 -9.88
N LEU A 40 5.10 -10.12 -10.81
CA LEU A 40 3.79 -10.74 -10.59
C LEU A 40 3.85 -12.26 -10.44
N SER A 41 4.90 -12.93 -10.96
CA SER A 41 5.10 -14.36 -10.71
C SER A 41 5.50 -14.65 -9.25
N GLN A 42 6.27 -13.74 -8.63
CA GLN A 42 6.83 -13.92 -7.28
C GLN A 42 5.92 -13.35 -6.19
N TRP A 43 5.22 -12.27 -6.51
CA TRP A 43 4.49 -11.49 -5.52
C TRP A 43 3.34 -12.24 -4.83
N PRO A 44 2.55 -13.10 -5.50
CA PRO A 44 1.50 -13.89 -4.84
C PRO A 44 2.04 -14.74 -3.69
N GLN A 45 3.13 -15.49 -3.90
CA GLN A 45 3.74 -16.31 -2.85
C GLN A 45 4.22 -15.46 -1.67
N ARG A 46 4.85 -14.31 -1.94
CA ARG A 46 5.26 -13.37 -0.89
C ARG A 46 4.07 -12.78 -0.14
N TRP A 47 2.97 -12.51 -0.85
CA TRP A 47 1.75 -11.97 -0.26
C TRP A 47 1.07 -12.98 0.66
N ASP A 48 0.97 -14.24 0.22
CA ASP A 48 0.37 -15.34 0.99
C ASP A 48 1.16 -15.61 2.28
N THR A 49 2.48 -15.58 2.21
CA THR A 49 3.40 -15.89 3.33
C THR A 49 3.74 -14.69 4.23
N SER A 50 3.40 -13.47 3.82
CA SER A 50 3.69 -12.27 4.60
C SER A 50 2.91 -12.25 5.93
N VAL A 51 3.60 -11.90 7.01
CA VAL A 51 3.01 -11.64 8.33
C VAL A 51 2.53 -10.20 8.49
N THR A 52 2.97 -9.29 7.62
CA THR A 52 2.54 -7.89 7.61
C THR A 52 1.42 -7.68 6.58
N GLY A 53 0.56 -6.68 6.79
CA GLY A 53 -0.54 -6.39 5.87
C GLY A 53 -1.69 -7.40 5.88
N ARG A 54 -1.78 -8.26 6.90
CA ARG A 54 -2.82 -9.32 6.99
C ARG A 54 -4.25 -8.80 6.94
N ARG A 55 -4.51 -7.61 7.47
CA ARG A 55 -5.82 -6.97 7.35
C ARG A 55 -6.15 -6.69 5.88
N THR A 56 -5.24 -6.03 5.16
CA THR A 56 -5.37 -5.82 3.70
C THR A 56 -5.57 -7.13 2.96
N TYR A 57 -4.84 -8.19 3.33
CA TYR A 57 -4.99 -9.53 2.73
C TYR A 57 -6.41 -10.10 2.88
N GLN A 58 -7.10 -9.88 4.01
CA GLN A 58 -8.46 -10.39 4.22
C GLN A 58 -9.44 -9.87 3.17
N TYR A 59 -9.27 -8.62 2.73
CA TYR A 59 -10.08 -8.03 1.66
C TYR A 59 -9.50 -8.33 0.27
N LEU A 60 -8.19 -8.49 0.18
CA LEU A 60 -7.42 -8.51 -1.07
C LEU A 60 -6.42 -9.68 -1.09
N PRO A 61 -6.90 -10.93 -1.12
CA PRO A 61 -6.01 -12.09 -1.04
C PRO A 61 -5.21 -12.30 -2.33
N LYS A 62 -5.68 -11.76 -3.46
CA LYS A 62 -5.04 -11.90 -4.76
C LYS A 62 -4.41 -10.60 -5.21
N VAL A 63 -3.18 -10.71 -5.68
CA VAL A 63 -2.44 -9.58 -6.22
C VAL A 63 -2.82 -9.40 -7.67
N THR A 64 -3.28 -8.19 -8.01
CA THR A 64 -3.70 -7.85 -9.37
C THR A 64 -3.09 -6.51 -9.78
N LYS A 65 -3.03 -6.25 -11.09
CA LYS A 65 -2.63 -4.93 -11.61
C LYS A 65 -3.72 -3.87 -11.46
N ASN A 66 -4.92 -4.26 -11.03
CA ASN A 66 -6.09 -3.38 -10.98
C ASN A 66 -6.08 -2.55 -9.71
N MET A 67 -6.46 -1.28 -9.84
CA MET A 67 -6.66 -0.42 -8.68
C MET A 67 -7.94 -0.84 -7.97
N LEU A 68 -7.84 -1.12 -6.68
CA LEU A 68 -8.95 -1.65 -5.89
C LEU A 68 -9.96 -0.58 -5.48
N SER A 69 -9.47 0.63 -5.24
CA SER A 69 -10.30 1.80 -5.00
C SER A 69 -9.47 3.07 -5.17
N SER A 70 -10.08 4.13 -5.71
CA SER A 70 -9.52 5.49 -5.67
C SER A 70 -9.86 6.22 -4.37
N SER A 71 -10.71 5.63 -3.52
CA SER A 71 -11.16 6.27 -2.28
C SER A 71 -10.11 6.15 -1.17
N SER A 72 -9.69 7.31 -0.67
CA SER A 72 -8.81 7.40 0.50
C SER A 72 -9.46 6.76 1.74
N ALA A 73 -10.78 6.92 1.92
CA ALA A 73 -11.51 6.37 3.06
C ALA A 73 -11.51 4.84 3.04
N ILE A 74 -11.81 4.22 1.89
CA ILE A 74 -11.80 2.77 1.73
C ILE A 74 -10.39 2.22 1.94
N THR A 75 -9.38 2.89 1.38
CA THR A 75 -7.97 2.50 1.54
C THR A 75 -7.54 2.52 3.00
N LYS A 76 -7.90 3.56 3.75
CA LYS A 76 -7.62 3.67 5.19
C LYS A 76 -8.32 2.58 6.00
N TYR A 77 -9.56 2.25 5.66
CA TYR A 77 -10.31 1.20 6.34
C TYR A 77 -9.72 -0.21 6.10
N ILE A 78 -9.43 -0.55 4.84
CA ILE A 78 -8.87 -1.86 4.44
C ILE A 78 -7.48 -2.06 5.06
N SER A 79 -6.62 -1.06 4.95
CA SER A 79 -5.28 -1.12 5.55
C SER A 79 -5.29 -1.04 7.07
N GLY A 80 -6.32 -0.42 7.65
CA GLY A 80 -6.34 -0.01 9.05
C GLY A 80 -5.38 1.15 9.34
N HIS A 81 -4.81 1.81 8.33
CA HIS A 81 -3.83 2.90 8.47
C HIS A 81 -4.48 4.29 8.53
N GLY A 82 -5.69 4.37 9.07
CA GLY A 82 -6.43 5.61 9.24
C GLY A 82 -6.21 6.26 10.61
N PRO A 83 -7.00 7.31 10.93
CA PRO A 83 -6.99 7.95 12.25
C PRO A 83 -7.69 7.06 13.29
N PHE A 84 -7.16 5.86 13.49
CA PHE A 84 -7.70 4.87 14.41
C PHE A 84 -6.78 4.77 15.63
N PRO A 85 -7.31 4.86 16.86
CA PRO A 85 -6.50 4.74 18.08
C PRO A 85 -5.63 3.48 18.10
N THR A 86 -6.17 2.35 17.61
CA THR A 86 -5.41 1.09 17.49
C THR A 86 -4.21 1.17 16.56
N TYR A 87 -4.29 1.96 15.48
CA TYR A 87 -3.17 2.18 14.58
C TYR A 87 -2.12 3.07 15.25
N PHE A 88 -2.52 4.19 15.84
CA PHE A 88 -1.59 5.10 16.50
C PHE A 88 -0.90 4.50 17.72
N ALA A 89 -1.63 3.74 18.55
CA ALA A 89 -1.06 3.05 19.70
C ALA A 89 0.02 2.02 19.28
N ARG A 90 -0.19 1.30 18.18
CA ARG A 90 0.81 0.37 17.63
C ARG A 90 2.14 1.05 17.27
N PHE A 91 2.11 2.33 16.88
CA PHE A 91 3.31 3.12 16.55
C PHE A 91 3.78 4.01 17.71
N GLY A 92 3.21 3.86 18.91
CA GLY A 92 3.58 4.66 20.08
C GLY A 92 3.20 6.14 19.96
N LEU A 93 2.25 6.49 19.08
CA LEU A 93 1.77 7.87 18.90
C LEU A 93 0.61 8.21 19.86
N LEU A 94 -0.05 7.20 20.40
CA LEU A 94 -1.05 7.32 21.46
C LEU A 94 -0.76 6.28 22.54
N GLU A 95 -1.02 6.64 23.80
CA GLU A 95 -0.87 5.73 24.94
C GLU A 95 -2.01 4.70 25.02
N SER A 96 -3.17 5.03 24.46
CA SER A 96 -4.37 4.20 24.50
C SER A 96 -4.88 3.87 23.11
N GLU A 97 -5.31 2.62 22.95
CA GLU A 97 -5.97 2.11 21.74
C GLU A 97 -7.49 2.26 21.78
N LEU A 98 -8.02 2.93 22.81
CA LEU A 98 -9.45 3.11 23.00
C LEU A 98 -9.99 4.29 22.18
N CYS A 99 -11.19 4.11 21.67
CA CYS A 99 -12.06 5.18 21.22
C CYS A 99 -12.56 5.99 22.42
N GLU A 100 -12.98 7.23 22.18
CA GLU A 100 -13.64 8.08 23.19
C GLU A 100 -14.90 7.42 23.80
N CYS A 101 -15.54 6.49 23.09
CA CYS A 101 -16.66 5.72 23.64
C CYS A 101 -16.24 4.62 24.63
N GLY A 102 -14.94 4.45 24.90
CA GLY A 102 -14.39 3.47 25.84
C GLY A 102 -14.12 2.07 25.25
N LEU A 103 -14.54 1.80 24.01
CA LEU A 103 -14.23 0.54 23.31
C LEU A 103 -12.98 0.65 22.45
N ARG A 104 -12.41 -0.48 22.04
CA ARG A 104 -11.21 -0.53 21.18
C ARG A 104 -11.45 0.20 19.85
N GLY A 105 -10.64 1.22 19.55
CA GLY A 105 -10.77 2.08 18.38
C GLY A 105 -10.23 1.44 17.09
N THR A 106 -10.84 0.34 16.65
CA THR A 106 -10.55 -0.32 15.36
C THR A 106 -11.35 0.31 14.21
N PRO A 107 -10.92 0.16 12.94
CA PRO A 107 -11.73 0.59 11.80
C PRO A 107 -13.14 -0.03 11.82
N ASP A 108 -13.25 -1.32 12.14
CA ASP A 108 -14.52 -2.06 12.21
C ASP A 108 -15.45 -1.48 13.28
N HIS A 109 -14.90 -1.07 14.43
CA HIS A 109 -15.67 -0.43 15.49
C HIS A 109 -16.34 0.86 14.99
N TYR A 110 -15.60 1.75 14.34
CA TYR A 110 -16.16 3.01 13.81
C TYR A 110 -17.19 2.76 12.69
N VAL A 111 -17.01 1.72 11.87
CA VAL A 111 -17.90 1.47 10.74
C VAL A 111 -19.18 0.74 11.16
N PHE A 112 -19.15 -0.10 12.20
CA PHE A 112 -20.27 -0.99 12.51
C PHE A 112 -20.87 -0.83 13.92
N ALA A 113 -20.17 -0.23 14.88
CA ALA A 113 -20.54 -0.37 16.30
C ALA A 113 -20.40 0.89 17.17
N CYS A 114 -19.61 1.89 16.77
CA CYS A 114 -19.31 3.03 17.61
C CYS A 114 -20.53 3.95 17.80
N ILE A 115 -20.89 4.19 19.05
CA ILE A 115 -22.01 5.08 19.38
C ILE A 115 -21.84 6.49 18.80
N ASN A 116 -20.59 6.98 18.70
CA ASN A 116 -20.27 8.30 18.17
C ASN A 116 -20.42 8.40 16.65
N THR A 117 -20.43 7.27 15.92
CA THR A 117 -20.61 7.23 14.46
C THR A 117 -21.87 6.49 14.04
N ARG A 118 -22.85 6.36 14.95
CA ARG A 118 -24.08 5.58 14.75
C ARG A 118 -24.87 5.92 13.49
N THR A 119 -24.90 7.20 13.11
CA THR A 119 -25.61 7.66 11.90
C THR A 119 -24.90 7.29 10.60
N LEU A 120 -23.64 6.87 10.67
CA LEU A 120 -22.78 6.51 9.54
C LEU A 120 -22.51 5.01 9.47
N HIS A 121 -23.17 4.22 10.32
CA HIS A 121 -22.94 2.78 10.36
C HIS A 121 -23.32 2.13 9.03
N LEU A 122 -22.42 1.27 8.56
CA LEU A 122 -22.73 0.31 7.52
C LEU A 122 -23.35 -0.94 8.16
N PRO A 123 -24.20 -1.68 7.44
CA PRO A 123 -24.64 -2.99 7.91
C PRO A 123 -23.42 -3.91 8.03
N LYS A 124 -23.28 -4.57 9.18
CA LYS A 124 -22.26 -5.61 9.32
C LYS A 124 -22.60 -6.75 8.35
N PRO A 125 -21.66 -7.20 7.53
CA PRO A 125 -21.85 -8.34 6.65
C PRO A 125 -22.11 -9.61 7.47
N SER A 126 -22.92 -10.53 6.95
CA SER A 126 -23.18 -11.81 7.62
C SER A 126 -21.88 -12.62 7.77
N GLU A 127 -21.82 -13.44 8.82
CA GLU A 127 -20.64 -14.27 9.13
C GLU A 127 -20.32 -15.32 8.05
N ASP A 128 -21.21 -15.50 7.08
CA ASP A 128 -21.10 -16.46 5.97
C ASP A 128 -20.04 -16.07 4.92
N GLY A 129 -19.37 -14.93 5.07
CA GLY A 129 -18.14 -14.61 4.33
C GLY A 129 -18.26 -14.50 2.81
N ASN A 130 -19.47 -14.49 2.26
CA ASN A 130 -19.67 -14.42 0.82
C ASN A 130 -19.67 -12.97 0.33
N TRP A 131 -18.47 -12.40 0.21
CA TRP A 131 -18.23 -11.04 -0.29
C TRP A 131 -18.36 -10.90 -1.81
N LYS A 132 -18.99 -11.87 -2.49
CA LYS A 132 -19.23 -11.84 -3.92
C LYS A 132 -20.70 -11.58 -4.20
N GLN A 133 -21.01 -10.35 -4.61
CA GLN A 133 -22.09 -10.09 -5.56
C GLN A 133 -21.46 -9.93 -6.94
#